data_AF-A0A172YCC8-F1
#
_entry.id   AF-A0A172YCC8-F1
#
_cell.length_a   1.000
_cell.length_b   1.000
_cell.length_c   1.000
_cell.angle_alpha   90.00
_cell.angle_beta   90.00
_cell.angle_gamma   90.00
#
_symmetry.space_group_name_H-M   'P 1'
#
loop_
_entity.id
_entity.type
_entity.pdbx_description
1 polymer ?
#
loop_
_entity_poly.entity_id
_entity_poly.type
_entity_poly.pdbx_seq_one_letter_code
_entity_poly.pdbx_strand_id
1 'polypeptide(L)'
;MSAIDWEEPGKQGVDDFYAGTQVAHPTPKAGDVVSARYRGMAVRVEVERHADGVSHGRVVAILDAKEKRHQRSGGLAVGDTVSLPDGYRAFEPKR
;
A
#
# COMPACT_ATOMS: atom_id res chain seq x y z
N MET A 1 -10.97 -11.38 7.22
CA MET A 1 -10.26 -10.46 6.33
C MET A 1 -10.86 -10.64 4.94
N SER A 2 -11.52 -9.61 4.40
CA SER A 2 -11.97 -9.63 3.02
C SER A 2 -10.74 -9.51 2.12
N ALA A 3 -10.63 -10.36 1.09
CA ALA A 3 -9.57 -10.20 0.10
C ALA A 3 -9.76 -8.87 -0.63
N ILE A 4 -8.74 -8.02 -0.61
CA ILE A 4 -8.74 -6.76 -1.35
C ILE A 4 -8.05 -7.01 -2.68
N ASP A 5 -8.73 -6.64 -3.75
CA ASP A 5 -8.17 -6.65 -5.10
C ASP A 5 -7.29 -5.40 -5.27
N TRP A 6 -6.05 -5.50 -4.83
CA TRP A 6 -5.05 -4.46 -5.06
C TRP A 6 -4.73 -4.36 -6.55
N GLU A 7 -4.54 -3.13 -7.04
CA GLU A 7 -4.14 -2.88 -8.42
C GLU A 7 -2.63 -3.04 -8.55
N GLU A 8 -2.18 -3.55 -9.71
CA GLU A 8 -0.76 -3.61 -10.02
C GLU A 8 -0.12 -2.21 -9.93
N PRO A 9 1.05 -2.09 -9.29
CA PRO A 9 1.63 -0.78 -9.03
C PRO A 9 2.28 -0.15 -10.29
N GLY A 10 2.52 -0.96 -11.33
CA GLY A 10 3.20 -0.54 -12.56
C GLY A 10 4.53 0.17 -12.26
N LYS A 11 4.80 1.28 -12.96
CA LYS A 11 6.04 2.07 -12.79
C LYS A 11 6.24 2.67 -11.39
N GLN A 12 5.24 2.58 -10.51
CA GLN A 12 5.32 3.07 -9.14
C GLN A 12 5.61 1.94 -8.15
N GLY A 13 5.82 0.71 -8.62
CA GLY A 13 6.18 -0.45 -7.80
C GLY A 13 7.42 -0.21 -6.96
N VAL A 14 7.31 -0.55 -5.66
CA VAL A 14 8.47 -0.51 -4.76
C VAL A 14 9.50 -1.53 -5.23
N ASP A 15 9.10 -2.74 -5.58
CA ASP A 15 10.01 -3.79 -6.03
C ASP A 15 10.74 -3.38 -7.33
N ASP A 16 10.02 -2.83 -8.30
CA ASP A 16 10.59 -2.31 -9.56
C ASP A 16 11.65 -1.23 -9.33
N PHE A 17 11.42 -0.33 -8.36
CA PHE A 17 12.37 0.72 -8.02
C PHE A 17 13.70 0.16 -7.49
N TYR A 18 13.65 -0.92 -6.71
CA TYR A 18 14.85 -1.54 -6.11
C TYR A 18 15.51 -2.60 -6.99
N ALA A 19 14.79 -3.17 -7.98
CA ALA A 19 15.29 -4.24 -8.86
C ALA A 19 16.60 -3.91 -9.60
N GLY A 20 16.90 -2.63 -9.80
CA GLY A 20 18.15 -2.15 -10.43
C GLY A 20 19.23 -1.68 -9.46
N THR A 21 19.03 -1.81 -8.16
CA THR A 21 19.94 -1.27 -7.14
C THR A 21 20.66 -2.40 -6.40
N GLN A 22 21.89 -2.14 -5.93
CA GLN A 22 22.57 -3.07 -4.99
C GLN A 22 21.96 -3.05 -3.59
N VAL A 23 20.89 -2.29 -3.38
CA VAL A 23 20.23 -2.09 -2.09
C VAL A 23 19.00 -2.97 -2.04
N ALA A 24 18.93 -3.87 -1.07
CA ALA A 24 17.70 -4.58 -0.78
C ALA A 24 16.65 -3.57 -0.31
N HIS A 25 15.42 -3.68 -0.81
CA HIS A 25 14.34 -2.87 -0.28
C HIS A 25 14.12 -3.24 1.20
N PRO A 26 13.85 -2.26 2.08
CA PRO A 26 13.65 -2.54 3.48
C PRO A 26 12.37 -3.35 3.69
N THR A 27 12.48 -4.41 4.50
CA THR A 27 11.32 -5.17 4.98
C THR A 27 10.47 -4.26 5.88
N PRO A 28 9.15 -4.12 5.61
CA PRO A 28 8.25 -3.35 6.45
C PRO A 28 8.23 -3.86 7.90
N LYS A 29 8.13 -2.94 8.84
CA LYS A 29 8.05 -3.21 10.28
C LYS A 29 6.76 -2.63 10.85
N ALA A 30 6.37 -3.11 12.04
CA ALA A 30 5.25 -2.55 12.75
C ALA A 30 5.45 -1.03 12.98
N GLY A 31 4.43 -0.23 12.67
CA GLY A 31 4.45 1.23 12.69
C GLY A 31 4.88 1.91 11.38
N ASP A 32 5.46 1.17 10.42
CA ASP A 32 5.74 1.72 9.09
C ASP A 32 4.44 1.97 8.34
N VAL A 33 4.43 3.00 7.48
CA VAL A 33 3.31 3.26 6.57
C VAL A 33 3.74 2.93 5.15
N VAL A 34 3.10 1.92 4.57
CA VAL A 34 3.27 1.51 3.18
C VAL A 34 2.05 1.91 2.36
N SER A 35 2.21 2.04 1.04
CA SER A 35 1.13 2.45 0.14
C SER A 35 0.88 1.42 -0.94
N ALA A 36 -0.36 1.38 -1.43
CA ALA A 36 -0.81 0.53 -2.54
C ALA A 36 -1.90 1.23 -3.36
N ARG A 37 -2.30 0.62 -4.47
CA ARG A 37 -3.33 1.12 -5.37
C ARG A 37 -4.62 0.33 -5.26
N TYR A 38 -5.76 1.02 -5.15
CA TYR A 38 -7.07 0.40 -5.07
C TYR A 38 -8.12 1.26 -5.79
N ARG A 39 -8.66 0.75 -6.89
CA ARG A 39 -9.69 1.42 -7.71
C ARG A 39 -9.33 2.87 -8.07
N GLY A 40 -8.09 3.09 -8.50
CA GLY A 40 -7.56 4.41 -8.85
C GLY A 40 -7.20 5.31 -7.67
N MET A 41 -7.34 4.83 -6.43
CA MET A 41 -6.97 5.54 -5.21
C MET A 41 -5.60 5.06 -4.71
N ALA A 42 -4.84 5.96 -4.06
CA ALA A 42 -3.73 5.55 -3.21
C ALA A 42 -4.25 5.24 -1.80
N VAL A 43 -3.86 4.08 -1.27
CA VAL A 43 -4.23 3.64 0.08
C VAL A 43 -2.97 3.54 0.92
N ARG A 44 -2.97 4.20 2.07
CA ARG A 44 -1.90 4.10 3.08
C ARG A 44 -2.29 3.09 4.15
N VAL A 45 -1.39 2.17 4.43
CA VAL A 45 -1.56 1.10 5.42
C VAL A 45 -0.46 1.25 6.46
N GLU A 46 -0.85 1.45 7.72
CA GLU A 46 0.06 1.35 8.86
C GLU A 46 0.22 -0.14 9.19
N VAL A 47 1.45 -0.63 9.11
CA VAL A 47 1.79 -2.04 9.31
C VAL A 47 1.67 -2.39 10.78
N GLU A 48 0.94 -3.44 11.09
CA GLU A 48 0.86 -4.02 12.43
C GLU A 48 1.80 -5.23 12.56
N ARG A 49 1.91 -6.02 11.47
CA ARG A 49 2.87 -7.13 11.34
C ARG A 49 3.25 -7.34 9.87
N HIS A 50 4.46 -7.80 9.62
CA HIS A 50 4.90 -8.29 8.32
C HIS A 50 5.31 -9.75 8.46
N ALA A 51 4.78 -10.61 7.58
CA ALA A 51 5.11 -12.03 7.53
C ALA A 51 4.93 -12.53 6.09
N ASP A 52 5.82 -13.42 5.65
CA ASP A 52 5.73 -14.12 4.36
C ASP A 52 5.52 -13.18 3.14
N GLY A 53 6.17 -12.02 3.15
CA GLY A 53 6.05 -11.03 2.07
C GLY A 53 4.72 -10.28 2.04
N VAL A 54 3.98 -10.28 3.17
CA VAL A 54 2.70 -9.61 3.32
C VAL A 54 2.71 -8.71 4.55
N SER A 55 2.39 -7.43 4.32
CA SER A 55 2.06 -6.47 5.36
C SER A 55 0.61 -6.64 5.80
N HIS A 56 0.37 -6.99 7.05
CA HIS A 56 -0.96 -6.90 7.65
C HIS A 56 -1.04 -5.65 8.50
N GLY A 57 -2.06 -4.83 8.26
CA GLY A 57 -2.12 -3.52 8.89
C GLY A 57 -3.46 -2.83 8.73
N ARG A 58 -3.54 -1.59 9.20
CA ARG A 58 -4.75 -0.78 9.22
C ARG A 58 -4.69 0.31 8.16
N VAL A 59 -5.80 0.52 7.44
CA VAL A 59 -5.92 1.64 6.51
C VAL A 59 -5.95 2.94 7.30
N VAL A 60 -4.98 3.82 7.05
CA VAL A 60 -4.88 5.14 7.72
C VAL A 60 -5.19 6.30 6.80
N ALA A 61 -5.18 6.09 5.47
CA ALA A 61 -5.66 7.07 4.51
C ALA A 61 -6.08 6.42 3.19
N ILE A 62 -7.08 7.02 2.54
CA ILE A 62 -7.47 6.76 1.15
C ILE A 62 -7.42 8.12 0.43
N LEU A 63 -6.66 8.20 -0.66
CA LEU A 63 -6.37 9.43 -1.38
C LEU A 63 -6.77 9.27 -2.84
N ASP A 64 -7.48 10.25 -3.40
CA ASP A 64 -7.69 10.31 -4.85
C ASP A 64 -6.47 10.86 -5.60
N ALA A 65 -6.56 10.92 -6.92
CA ALA A 65 -5.50 11.44 -7.79
C ALA A 65 -5.12 12.91 -7.52
N LYS A 66 -5.93 13.65 -6.76
CA LYS A 66 -5.66 15.03 -6.33
C LYS A 66 -5.20 15.11 -4.86
N GLU A 67 -4.77 13.98 -4.28
CA GLU A 67 -4.38 13.82 -2.87
C GLU A 67 -5.49 14.15 -1.87
N LYS A 68 -6.76 14.23 -2.30
CA LYS A 68 -7.87 14.49 -1.37
C LYS A 68 -8.16 13.22 -0.57
N ARG A 69 -8.25 13.38 0.75
CA ARG A 69 -8.61 12.31 1.67
C ARG A 69 -10.09 11.95 1.59
N HIS A 70 -10.36 10.65 1.56
CA HIS A 70 -11.69 10.07 1.63
C HIS A 70 -11.78 9.11 2.82
N GLN A 71 -12.93 9.11 3.51
CA GLN A 71 -13.17 8.17 4.62
C GLN A 71 -13.51 6.75 4.12
N ARG A 72 -14.02 6.64 2.89
CA ARG A 72 -14.40 5.36 2.26
C ARG A 72 -14.30 5.47 0.74
N SER A 73 -13.89 4.39 0.08
CA SER A 73 -13.95 4.23 -1.37
C SER A 73 -14.09 2.76 -1.73
N GLY A 74 -14.97 2.41 -2.68
CA GLY A 74 -15.04 1.07 -3.27
C GLY A 74 -15.43 -0.08 -2.33
N GLY A 75 -15.76 0.18 -1.07
CA GLY A 75 -15.98 -0.85 -0.04
C GLY A 75 -14.87 -0.92 1.00
N LEU A 76 -13.78 -0.17 0.81
CA LEU A 76 -12.70 0.02 1.77
C LEU A 76 -12.90 1.33 2.55
N ALA A 77 -12.69 1.31 3.85
CA ALA A 77 -12.75 2.47 4.73
C ALA A 77 -11.45 2.71 5.49
N VAL A 78 -11.23 3.95 5.90
CA VAL A 78 -10.19 4.27 6.88
C VAL A 78 -10.53 3.54 8.18
N GLY A 79 -9.55 2.80 8.69
CA GLY A 79 -9.66 1.97 9.87
C GLY A 79 -9.82 0.48 9.62
N ASP A 80 -10.05 0.06 8.38
CA ASP A 80 -10.15 -1.36 8.02
C ASP A 80 -8.80 -2.06 8.15
N THR A 81 -8.80 -3.31 8.62
CA THR A 81 -7.61 -4.18 8.64
C THR A 81 -7.48 -4.92 7.32
N VAL A 82 -6.28 -4.90 6.73
CA VAL A 82 -6.00 -5.40 5.39
C VAL A 82 -4.75 -6.27 5.35
N SER A 83 -4.62 -7.04 4.28
CA SER A 83 -3.40 -7.76 3.91
C SER A 83 -2.89 -7.15 2.60
N LEU A 84 -1.65 -6.66 2.59
CA LEU A 84 -1.00 -6.03 1.46
C LEU A 84 0.27 -6.81 1.11
N PRO A 85 0.27 -7.62 0.04
CA PRO A 85 1.48 -8.29 -0.44
C PRO A 85 2.51 -7.28 -0.97
N ASP A 86 3.80 -7.58 -0.80
CA ASP A 86 4.89 -6.68 -1.13
C ASP A 86 4.91 -6.27 -2.61
N GLY A 87 4.53 -7.19 -3.51
CA GLY A 87 4.43 -6.95 -4.95
C GLY A 87 3.33 -5.96 -5.39
N TYR A 88 2.40 -5.60 -4.50
CA TYR A 88 1.39 -4.57 -4.74
C TYR A 88 1.72 -3.23 -4.09
N ARG A 89 2.87 -3.13 -3.39
CA ARG A 89 3.29 -1.86 -2.81
C ARG A 89 3.66 -0.89 -3.93
N ALA A 90 3.13 0.32 -3.80
CA ALA A 90 3.36 1.40 -4.71
C ALA A 90 3.85 2.64 -3.96
N PHE A 91 4.81 3.36 -4.52
CA PHE A 91 5.03 4.74 -4.14
C PHE A 91 3.82 5.59 -4.47
N GLU A 92 3.59 6.61 -3.65
CA GLU A 92 2.60 7.63 -3.97
C GLU A 92 2.99 8.36 -5.26
N PRO A 93 2.01 8.82 -6.06
CA PRO A 93 2.34 9.54 -7.29
C PRO A 93 3.16 10.76 -6.91
N LYS A 94 4.32 10.95 -7.56
CA LYS A 94 5.08 12.20 -7.42
C LYS A 94 4.25 13.34 -8.04
N ARG A 95 4.28 14.49 -7.37
CA ARG A 95 3.73 15.77 -7.86
C ARG A 95 4.39 16.21 -9.16
#